data_AF-A0A4Y7JPM7-F1
#
_entry.id   AF-A0A4Y7JPM7-F1
#
_cell.length_a   1.000
_cell.length_b   1.000
_cell.length_c   1.000
_cell.angle_alpha   90.00
_cell.angle_beta   90.00
_cell.angle_gamma   90.00
#
_symmetry.space_group_name_H-M   'P 1'
#
loop_
_entity.id
_entity.type
_entity.pdbx_description
1 polymer ?
#
loop_
_entity_poly.entity_id
_entity_poly.type
_entity_poly.pdbx_seq_one_letter_code
_entity_poly.pdbx_strand_id
1 'polypeptide(L)'
;MVVEVATVGGATIVAHLHKNKNHSPSFTSIPSVSLPCPNRTTITTTRRPNSSSSSSTFSTSSQNQTSCRQLLLSPNTNTSSKQERVFFLDVNPLCYKGSTPSLQSFAHWISLFFSQVSHRSPVIAVLDGDRANEFRRVLLPSYKAHRRKFSKQLSTTKRYSRIVEPERDSRHVITEVLQKCNVPVLKIEGYEADDVVATLVEKVLQKGFRVVIGSPDKDFKQLISEEVQIVMPMPEFSRWSFYTLKHYMAQYDCDPSSDLSLRCILGDEVDGVPGIQHLAPGFGRKTALKLLKKHGSLENLLNAAAVRTVGKPYAQDALTNHADYLRKNYEVLSLRRDVDVQLEEKWLLERDASNDAIVLSNFIKLLEETQFLERRRSQIIGGHKESIHLLLQYQEYSAASGGPNA
;
A
#
# COMPACT_ATOMS: atom_id res chain seq x y z
N MET A 1 9.64 34.11 24.38
CA MET A 1 9.22 32.70 24.41
C MET A 1 10.11 32.05 25.46
N VAL A 2 9.59 31.75 26.65
CA VAL A 2 10.41 31.15 27.73
C VAL A 2 10.20 29.64 27.63
N VAL A 3 11.28 28.90 27.46
CA VAL A 3 11.31 27.43 27.41
C VAL A 3 11.85 26.99 28.76
N GLU A 4 11.07 26.24 29.52
CA GLU A 4 11.56 25.59 30.73
C GLU A 4 11.69 24.10 30.45
N VAL A 5 12.88 23.56 30.71
CA VAL A 5 13.25 22.18 30.46
C VAL A 5 13.35 21.50 31.81
N ALA A 6 12.52 20.48 32.05
CA ALA A 6 12.65 19.63 33.23
C ALA A 6 12.93 18.19 32.80
N THR A 7 13.95 17.58 33.40
CA THR A 7 14.42 16.23 33.09
C THR A 7 14.11 15.32 34.27
N VAL A 8 13.31 14.27 34.05
CA VAL A 8 13.18 13.15 34.99
C VAL A 8 13.18 11.85 34.19
N GLY A 9 14.14 10.97 34.48
CA GLY A 9 14.13 9.59 33.98
C GLY A 9 14.53 9.36 32.51
N GLY A 10 15.38 10.22 31.93
CA GLY A 10 16.09 9.88 30.67
C GLY A 10 15.28 9.98 29.36
N ALA A 11 14.07 10.53 29.38
CA ALA A 11 13.31 10.86 28.17
C ALA A 11 13.05 12.37 28.09
N THR A 12 13.45 13.01 26.98
CA THR A 12 13.17 14.42 26.70
C THR A 12 11.79 14.56 26.06
N ILE A 13 10.85 15.19 26.74
CA ILE A 13 9.53 15.53 26.19
C ILE A 13 9.49 17.03 25.87
N VAL A 14 9.30 17.38 24.60
CA VAL A 14 9.08 18.76 24.17
C VAL A 14 7.58 19.01 24.07
N ALA A 15 7.03 19.77 25.01
CA ALA A 15 5.63 20.20 24.97
C ALA A 15 5.53 21.66 24.48
N HIS A 16 4.72 21.89 23.44
CA HIS A 16 4.34 23.24 23.01
C HIS A 16 3.05 23.68 23.72
N LEU A 17 3.17 24.58 24.69
CA LEU A 17 2.02 25.23 25.33
C LEU A 17 1.60 26.48 24.55
N HIS A 18 0.39 26.45 23.99
CA HIS A 18 -0.33 27.65 23.57
C HIS A 18 -0.85 28.38 24.82
N LYS A 19 -0.47 29.65 24.98
CA LYS A 19 -1.07 30.56 25.97
C LYS A 19 -2.53 30.82 25.59
N ASN A 20 -3.48 30.21 26.31
CA ASN A 20 -4.85 30.68 26.34
C ASN A 20 -5.03 31.58 27.57
N LYS A 21 -5.41 32.83 27.34
CA LYS A 21 -5.78 33.80 28.37
C LYS A 21 -7.15 33.45 28.94
N ASN A 22 -7.20 33.34 30.27
CA ASN A 22 -8.28 33.71 31.17
C ASN A 22 -9.74 33.53 30.70
N HIS A 23 -10.43 32.53 31.27
CA HIS A 23 -11.67 32.76 32.03
C HIS A 23 -11.92 31.59 33.00
N SER A 24 -12.29 31.94 34.22
CA SER A 24 -12.50 31.10 35.41
C SER A 24 -13.75 30.19 35.30
N PRO A 25 -13.89 29.16 36.17
CA PRO A 25 -14.91 28.12 36.04
C PRO A 25 -16.20 28.47 36.80
N SER A 26 -17.34 27.98 36.32
CA SER A 26 -18.55 27.81 37.13
C SER A 26 -19.03 26.36 37.05
N PHE A 27 -18.94 25.66 38.17
CA PHE A 27 -19.67 24.43 38.45
C PHE A 27 -21.14 24.77 38.66
N THR A 28 -22.06 23.99 38.09
CA THR A 28 -23.42 23.80 38.65
C THR A 28 -24.04 22.51 38.11
N SER A 29 -24.15 21.55 39.03
CA SER A 29 -25.26 20.61 39.28
C SER A 29 -26.15 20.10 38.12
N ILE A 30 -26.15 18.77 38.01
CA ILE A 30 -27.16 17.87 37.41
C ILE A 30 -28.54 18.13 38.03
N PRO A 31 -29.64 17.90 37.29
CA PRO A 31 -30.53 16.81 37.67
C PRO A 31 -30.91 15.88 36.51
N SER A 32 -30.96 14.60 36.86
CA SER A 32 -31.47 13.46 36.13
C SER A 32 -32.97 13.57 35.86
N VAL A 33 -33.40 13.30 34.63
CA VAL A 33 -34.79 12.94 34.32
C VAL A 33 -34.79 11.72 33.41
N SER A 34 -35.29 10.62 33.96
CA SER A 34 -35.65 9.38 33.29
C SER A 34 -36.99 9.54 32.57
N LEU A 35 -37.08 9.02 31.34
CA LEU A 35 -38.35 8.83 30.63
C LEU A 35 -38.46 7.41 30.06
N PRO A 36 -39.68 6.88 29.94
CA PRO A 36 -39.96 5.44 29.91
C PRO A 36 -40.12 4.89 28.48
N CYS A 37 -39.77 3.61 28.30
CA CYS A 37 -40.10 2.81 27.12
C CYS A 37 -41.60 2.46 27.08
N PRO A 38 -42.27 2.44 25.91
CA PRO A 38 -43.58 1.84 25.79
C PRO A 38 -43.53 0.42 25.20
N ASN A 39 -44.15 -0.46 25.99
CA ASN A 39 -44.79 -1.75 25.79
C ASN A 39 -44.80 -2.48 24.42
N ARG A 40 -44.37 -3.73 24.58
CA ARG A 40 -44.73 -4.96 23.86
C ARG A 40 -46.24 -5.19 23.84
N THR A 41 -46.80 -5.48 22.66
CA THR A 41 -48.15 -6.06 22.53
C THR A 41 -48.06 -7.42 21.85
N THR A 42 -48.63 -8.42 22.53
CA THR A 42 -48.77 -9.82 22.14
C THR A 42 -50.05 -9.99 21.34
N ILE A 43 -50.03 -10.72 20.22
CA ILE A 43 -51.24 -11.33 19.63
C ILE A 43 -50.93 -12.79 19.30
N THR A 44 -51.84 -13.66 19.75
CA THR A 44 -51.80 -15.11 19.66
C THR A 44 -52.86 -15.60 18.66
N THR A 45 -52.54 -16.72 17.98
CA THR A 45 -53.45 -17.75 17.41
C THR A 45 -54.21 -17.47 16.11
N THR A 46 -53.97 -18.28 15.05
CA THR A 46 -54.80 -19.46 14.71
C THR A 46 -54.20 -20.35 13.60
N ARG A 47 -54.16 -21.65 13.88
CA ARG A 47 -54.06 -22.87 13.02
C ARG A 47 -55.28 -22.91 12.05
N ARG A 48 -55.34 -23.56 10.86
CA ARG A 48 -55.06 -24.98 10.45
C ARG A 48 -55.51 -25.18 8.95
N PRO A 49 -55.55 -26.39 8.32
CA PRO A 49 -54.53 -26.96 7.41
C PRO A 49 -55.09 -27.48 6.04
N ASN A 50 -54.28 -28.32 5.34
CA ASN A 50 -54.57 -29.36 4.31
C ASN A 50 -53.91 -29.09 2.93
N SER A 51 -53.44 -30.07 2.13
CA SER A 51 -53.11 -31.50 2.24
C SER A 51 -52.65 -32.01 0.85
N SER A 52 -52.11 -33.24 0.81
CA SER A 52 -51.83 -34.15 -0.32
C SER A 52 -50.48 -33.97 -1.04
N SER A 53 -49.50 -34.89 -1.02
CA SER A 53 -49.39 -36.38 -1.09
C SER A 53 -49.30 -36.94 -2.50
N SER A 54 -48.15 -37.54 -2.84
CA SER A 54 -48.10 -38.84 -3.53
C SER A 54 -46.70 -39.44 -3.51
N SER A 55 -46.66 -40.69 -3.11
CA SER A 55 -45.55 -41.64 -2.96
C SER A 55 -45.48 -42.62 -4.14
N SER A 56 -44.30 -43.09 -4.51
CA SER A 56 -44.06 -44.46 -5.01
C SER A 56 -42.55 -44.74 -5.10
N THR A 57 -41.97 -45.59 -4.25
CA THR A 57 -41.75 -47.06 -4.36
C THR A 57 -40.45 -47.45 -5.07
N PHE A 58 -39.71 -48.33 -4.39
CA PHE A 58 -38.44 -48.97 -4.69
C PHE A 58 -38.41 -49.81 -5.98
N SER A 59 -37.24 -49.87 -6.62
CA SER A 59 -36.72 -51.09 -7.25
C SER A 59 -35.19 -51.07 -7.34
N THR A 60 -34.61 -52.21 -6.97
CA THR A 60 -33.20 -52.54 -6.79
C THR A 60 -32.56 -53.06 -8.08
N SER A 61 -31.34 -52.66 -8.44
CA SER A 61 -30.31 -53.56 -9.04
C SER A 61 -28.97 -52.85 -9.37
N SER A 62 -27.93 -53.33 -8.70
CA SER A 62 -26.56 -53.65 -9.17
C SER A 62 -25.68 -52.69 -9.99
N GLN A 63 -24.51 -52.39 -9.38
CA GLN A 63 -23.15 -52.37 -9.93
C GLN A 63 -22.80 -51.35 -11.05
N ASN A 64 -21.99 -50.34 -10.75
CA ASN A 64 -20.52 -50.44 -10.84
C ASN A 64 -19.82 -49.14 -10.44
N GLN A 65 -18.61 -49.31 -9.90
CA GLN A 65 -17.71 -48.30 -9.36
C GLN A 65 -17.21 -47.31 -10.40
N THR A 66 -17.20 -46.02 -10.07
CA THR A 66 -16.01 -45.16 -10.26
C THR A 66 -16.07 -43.99 -9.28
N SER A 67 -15.08 -43.90 -8.40
CA SER A 67 -15.00 -42.97 -7.28
C SER A 67 -14.69 -41.54 -7.74
N CYS A 68 -15.73 -40.75 -8.02
CA CYS A 68 -15.63 -39.28 -7.99
C CYS A 68 -15.74 -38.82 -6.53
N ARG A 69 -14.63 -38.35 -5.95
CA ARG A 69 -14.62 -37.78 -4.60
C ARG A 69 -15.20 -36.36 -4.66
N GLN A 70 -16.52 -36.29 -4.70
CA GLN A 70 -17.31 -35.07 -4.59
C GLN A 70 -17.21 -34.58 -3.13
N LEU A 71 -16.57 -33.42 -2.94
CA LEU A 71 -16.53 -32.72 -1.65
C LEU A 71 -17.94 -32.29 -1.28
N LEU A 72 -18.63 -33.13 -0.50
CA LEU A 72 -19.88 -32.77 0.16
C LEU A 72 -19.55 -31.87 1.35
N LEU A 73 -19.85 -30.58 1.21
CA LEU A 73 -19.95 -29.64 2.31
C LEU A 73 -21.14 -30.04 3.19
N SER A 74 -20.85 -30.55 4.38
CA SER A 74 -21.83 -30.76 5.44
C SER A 74 -22.20 -29.43 6.12
N PRO A 75 -23.50 -29.13 6.36
CA PRO A 75 -23.89 -27.91 7.04
C PRO A 75 -23.89 -28.09 8.57
N ASN A 76 -23.54 -27.01 9.27
CA ASN A 76 -23.60 -26.78 10.72
C ASN A 76 -22.51 -27.39 11.61
N THR A 77 -21.45 -26.59 11.80
CA THR A 77 -20.93 -26.30 13.15
C THR A 77 -20.82 -24.79 13.32
N ASN A 78 -21.54 -24.23 14.31
CA ASN A 78 -21.34 -22.87 14.83
C ASN A 78 -19.99 -22.78 15.55
N THR A 79 -18.92 -22.87 14.79
CA THR A 79 -17.60 -22.36 15.13
C THR A 79 -17.47 -21.07 14.33
N SER A 80 -17.14 -19.95 14.98
CA SER A 80 -16.67 -18.75 14.26
C SER A 80 -15.51 -19.17 13.38
N SER A 81 -15.79 -19.53 12.12
CA SER A 81 -14.80 -19.97 11.15
C SER A 81 -13.94 -18.76 10.89
N LYS A 82 -12.74 -18.78 11.46
CA LYS A 82 -11.76 -17.70 11.30
C LYS A 82 -11.52 -17.56 9.80
N GLN A 83 -12.14 -16.57 9.17
CA GLN A 83 -11.98 -16.30 7.74
C GLN A 83 -10.48 -16.22 7.44
N GLU A 84 -10.02 -17.08 6.54
CA GLU A 84 -8.62 -17.14 6.15
C GLU A 84 -8.20 -15.84 5.45
N ARG A 85 -6.93 -15.48 5.60
CA ARG A 85 -6.39 -14.22 5.08
C ARG A 85 -5.50 -14.50 3.88
N VAL A 86 -5.71 -13.72 2.82
CA VAL A 86 -4.83 -13.67 1.65
C VAL A 86 -4.05 -12.38 1.68
N PHE A 87 -2.74 -12.47 1.45
CA PHE A 87 -1.86 -11.33 1.43
C PHE A 87 -1.57 -10.89 0.00
N PHE A 88 -1.74 -9.61 -0.30
CA PHE A 88 -1.16 -8.99 -1.49
C PHE A 88 0.08 -8.22 -1.10
N LEU A 89 1.17 -8.41 -1.83
CA LEU A 89 2.44 -7.74 -1.55
C LEU A 89 2.79 -6.82 -2.72
N ASP A 90 2.78 -5.52 -2.46
CA ASP A 90 3.25 -4.51 -3.39
C ASP A 90 4.78 -4.43 -3.31
N VAL A 91 5.44 -4.97 -4.34
CA VAL A 91 6.88 -5.25 -4.28
C VAL A 91 7.71 -4.00 -4.55
N ASN A 92 7.20 -3.06 -5.35
CA ASN A 92 7.97 -1.94 -5.87
C ASN A 92 8.53 -1.04 -4.75
N PRO A 93 7.74 -0.59 -3.75
CA PRO A 93 8.26 0.24 -2.66
C PRO A 93 9.28 -0.47 -1.77
N LEU A 94 9.19 -1.81 -1.62
CA LEU A 94 10.10 -2.60 -0.77
C LEU A 94 11.51 -2.65 -1.33
N CYS A 95 11.67 -2.36 -2.62
CA CYS A 95 12.95 -2.34 -3.31
C CYS A 95 13.74 -1.04 -3.10
N TYR A 96 13.30 -0.16 -2.19
CA TYR A 96 13.95 1.12 -1.94
C TYR A 96 14.38 1.28 -0.48
N LYS A 97 15.50 1.98 -0.26
CA LYS A 97 15.90 2.54 1.03
C LYS A 97 15.86 4.06 0.91
N GLY A 98 14.82 4.67 1.47
CA GLY A 98 14.48 6.06 1.15
C GLY A 98 14.19 6.19 -0.35
N SER A 99 14.87 7.11 -1.03
CA SER A 99 14.71 7.32 -2.48
C SER A 99 15.69 6.49 -3.34
N THR A 100 16.49 5.62 -2.72
CA THR A 100 17.55 4.87 -3.42
C THR A 100 17.17 3.41 -3.62
N PRO A 101 17.19 2.88 -4.86
CA PRO A 101 17.07 1.46 -5.15
C PRO A 101 18.01 0.58 -4.30
N SER A 102 17.49 -0.48 -3.68
CA SER A 102 18.27 -1.41 -2.85
C SER A 102 17.62 -2.80 -2.77
N LEU A 103 18.31 -3.80 -3.32
CA LEU A 103 17.92 -5.21 -3.18
C LEU A 103 18.08 -5.73 -1.74
N GLN A 104 18.95 -5.10 -0.95
CA GLN A 104 19.09 -5.40 0.48
C GLN A 104 17.84 -4.94 1.26
N SER A 105 17.24 -3.80 0.89
CA SER A 105 15.95 -3.38 1.45
C SER A 105 14.87 -4.41 1.16
N PHE A 106 14.78 -4.85 -0.09
CA PHE A 106 13.86 -5.91 -0.50
C PHE A 106 14.09 -7.20 0.31
N ALA A 107 15.33 -7.72 0.36
CA ALA A 107 15.66 -8.93 1.11
C ALA A 107 15.25 -8.82 2.60
N HIS A 108 15.53 -7.68 3.22
CA HIS A 108 15.17 -7.41 4.61
C HIS A 108 13.66 -7.46 4.83
N TRP A 109 12.89 -6.69 4.05
CA TRP A 109 11.45 -6.57 4.25
C TRP A 109 10.71 -7.87 3.96
N ILE A 110 11.11 -8.62 2.92
CA ILE A 110 10.55 -9.93 2.62
C ILE A 110 10.85 -10.95 3.72
N SER A 111 12.07 -10.97 4.24
CA SER A 111 12.43 -11.87 5.35
C SER A 111 11.57 -11.62 6.58
N LEU A 112 11.36 -10.35 6.95
CA LEU A 112 10.47 -9.98 8.04
C LEU A 112 9.01 -10.29 7.73
N PHE A 113 8.57 -10.08 6.49
CA PHE A 113 7.19 -10.33 6.08
C PHE A 113 6.83 -11.83 6.17
N PHE A 114 7.69 -12.71 5.67
CA PHE A 114 7.45 -14.16 5.75
C PHE A 114 7.55 -14.68 7.19
N SER A 115 8.50 -14.19 7.98
CA SER A 115 8.73 -14.68 9.34
C SER A 115 7.75 -14.11 10.40
N GLN A 116 7.22 -12.91 10.21
CA GLN A 116 6.43 -12.20 11.25
C GLN A 116 4.98 -11.94 10.86
N VAL A 117 4.64 -11.99 9.56
CA VAL A 117 3.35 -11.49 9.07
C VAL A 117 2.55 -12.59 8.38
N SER A 118 3.07 -13.11 7.26
CA SER A 118 2.31 -14.06 6.44
C SER A 118 2.48 -15.51 6.89
N HIS A 119 3.66 -15.89 7.39
CA HIS A 119 4.00 -17.29 7.68
C HIS A 119 3.67 -18.17 6.47
N ARG A 120 2.72 -19.11 6.63
CA ARG A 120 2.25 -20.00 5.56
C ARG A 120 0.98 -19.51 4.85
N SER A 121 0.43 -18.38 5.25
CA SER A 121 -0.77 -17.83 4.62
C SER A 121 -0.52 -17.56 3.13
N PRO A 122 -1.56 -17.64 2.27
CA PRO A 122 -1.42 -17.34 0.85
C PRO A 122 -0.88 -15.91 0.63
N VAL A 123 0.13 -15.78 -0.24
CA VAL A 123 0.74 -14.49 -0.62
C VAL A 123 0.74 -14.38 -2.13
N ILE A 124 0.32 -13.22 -2.65
CA ILE A 124 0.38 -12.87 -4.06
C ILE A 124 1.21 -11.59 -4.18
N ALA A 125 2.35 -11.68 -4.86
CA ALA A 125 3.22 -10.54 -5.09
C ALA A 125 2.88 -9.85 -6.41
N VAL A 126 2.88 -8.52 -6.42
CA VAL A 126 2.55 -7.72 -7.59
C VAL A 126 3.64 -6.69 -7.84
N LEU A 127 4.08 -6.60 -9.10
CA LEU A 127 5.06 -5.64 -9.60
C LEU A 127 4.39 -4.69 -10.60
N ASP A 128 4.89 -3.46 -10.69
CA ASP A 128 4.45 -2.54 -11.74
C ASP A 128 4.70 -3.12 -13.14
N GLY A 129 3.68 -3.01 -13.97
CA GLY A 129 3.77 -3.25 -15.40
C GLY A 129 4.80 -2.38 -16.10
N ASP A 130 5.21 -2.79 -17.28
CA ASP A 130 5.89 -1.86 -18.16
C ASP A 130 4.90 -0.79 -18.61
N ARG A 131 5.36 0.47 -18.65
CA ARG A 131 4.53 1.64 -18.99
C ARG A 131 3.31 1.86 -18.07
N ALA A 132 3.32 1.31 -16.85
CA ALA A 132 2.25 1.41 -15.85
C ALA A 132 1.61 2.81 -15.69
N ASN A 133 2.44 3.86 -15.62
CA ASN A 133 1.95 5.23 -15.37
C ASN A 133 1.46 5.95 -16.65
N GLU A 134 1.53 5.33 -17.83
CA GLU A 134 1.27 6.00 -19.11
C GLU A 134 -0.17 6.51 -19.20
N PHE A 135 -1.14 5.69 -18.80
CA PHE A 135 -2.56 6.10 -18.75
C PHE A 135 -2.74 7.39 -17.94
N ARG A 136 -2.24 7.41 -16.70
CA ARG A 136 -2.34 8.58 -15.82
C ARG A 136 -1.53 9.77 -16.33
N ARG A 137 -0.43 9.55 -17.05
CA ARG A 137 0.38 10.63 -17.65
C ARG A 137 -0.24 11.23 -18.91
N VAL A 138 -1.01 10.46 -19.67
CA VAL A 138 -1.82 10.99 -20.78
C VAL A 138 -2.88 11.93 -20.22
N LEU A 139 -3.54 11.55 -19.13
CA LEU A 139 -4.47 12.43 -18.42
C LEU A 139 -3.74 13.64 -17.83
N LEU A 140 -2.72 13.40 -17.00
CA LEU A 140 -2.00 14.41 -16.26
C LEU A 140 -0.48 14.23 -16.40
N PRO A 141 0.19 14.98 -17.28
CA PRO A 141 1.63 14.81 -17.55
C PRO A 141 2.55 14.96 -16.33
N SER A 142 2.15 15.69 -15.29
CA SER A 142 2.91 15.85 -14.05
C SER A 142 2.92 14.59 -13.17
N TYR A 143 2.01 13.63 -13.42
CA TYR A 143 1.83 12.45 -12.59
C TYR A 143 3.09 11.58 -12.50
N LYS A 144 3.61 11.44 -11.28
CA LYS A 144 4.85 10.71 -10.92
C LYS A 144 6.03 11.09 -11.84
N ALA A 145 6.06 12.31 -12.41
CA ALA A 145 7.04 12.72 -13.41
C ALA A 145 8.46 12.83 -12.82
N HIS A 146 8.56 13.21 -11.54
CA HIS A 146 9.82 13.35 -10.81
C HIS A 146 10.38 12.01 -10.29
N ARG A 147 9.59 10.93 -10.28
CA ARG A 147 10.02 9.63 -9.75
C ARG A 147 11.07 9.00 -10.67
N ARG A 148 12.24 8.66 -10.12
CA ARG A 148 13.31 7.94 -10.85
C ARG A 148 12.91 6.46 -11.02
N LYS A 149 13.00 5.93 -12.25
CA LYS A 149 12.70 4.52 -12.52
C LYS A 149 13.75 3.59 -11.92
N PHE A 150 13.32 2.60 -11.13
CA PHE A 150 14.16 1.56 -10.54
C PHE A 150 15.11 0.90 -11.55
N SER A 151 14.60 0.55 -12.74
CA SER A 151 15.37 -0.16 -13.77
C SER A 151 16.47 0.68 -14.43
N LYS A 152 16.27 2.01 -14.57
CA LYS A 152 17.26 2.88 -15.24
C LYS A 152 18.53 3.05 -14.40
N GLN A 153 18.41 3.11 -13.08
CA GLN A 153 19.55 3.38 -12.20
C GLN A 153 20.40 2.13 -11.95
N LEU A 154 19.79 0.96 -11.78
CA LEU A 154 20.54 -0.31 -11.72
C LEU A 154 21.17 -0.71 -13.06
N SER A 155 20.73 -0.13 -14.19
CA SER A 155 21.46 -0.27 -15.45
C SER A 155 22.85 0.37 -15.41
N THR A 156 23.13 1.34 -14.51
CA THR A 156 24.50 1.83 -14.26
C THR A 156 25.32 0.89 -13.39
N THR A 157 24.67 0.00 -12.65
CA THR A 157 25.24 -1.25 -12.15
C THR A 157 25.33 -2.28 -13.30
N LYS A 158 26.00 -1.93 -14.42
CA LYS A 158 26.34 -2.80 -15.58
C LYS A 158 27.25 -4.00 -15.22
N ARG A 159 27.21 -4.48 -13.98
CA ARG A 159 28.17 -5.43 -13.41
C ARG A 159 27.54 -6.50 -12.54
N TYR A 160 26.22 -6.52 -12.37
CA TYR A 160 25.51 -7.74 -12.00
C TYR A 160 25.47 -8.73 -13.19
N SER A 161 25.40 -8.17 -14.40
CA SER A 161 25.23 -8.81 -15.70
C SER A 161 26.49 -9.45 -16.34
N ARG A 162 27.65 -9.45 -15.67
CA ARG A 162 28.91 -9.93 -16.29
C ARG A 162 29.38 -11.30 -15.80
N ILE A 163 28.84 -11.77 -14.68
CA ILE A 163 29.08 -13.14 -14.19
C ILE A 163 27.88 -14.04 -14.53
N VAL A 164 26.75 -13.43 -14.84
CA VAL A 164 25.50 -14.05 -15.25
C VAL A 164 24.93 -13.15 -16.35
N GLU A 165 24.66 -13.70 -17.54
CA GLU A 165 24.00 -13.13 -18.72
C GLU A 165 23.61 -11.61 -18.67
N PRO A 166 23.97 -10.79 -19.69
CA PRO A 166 23.76 -9.35 -19.72
C PRO A 166 22.33 -8.82 -19.49
N GLU A 167 21.32 -9.69 -19.47
CA GLU A 167 19.90 -9.39 -19.51
C GLU A 167 19.16 -9.46 -18.16
N ARG A 168 19.82 -9.82 -17.04
CA ARG A 168 19.13 -9.93 -15.74
C ARG A 168 18.85 -8.55 -15.11
N ASP A 169 17.74 -7.94 -15.50
CA ASP A 169 17.14 -6.81 -14.76
C ASP A 169 16.90 -7.23 -13.30
N SER A 170 17.19 -6.33 -12.36
CA SER A 170 16.87 -6.43 -10.93
C SER A 170 15.47 -6.98 -10.62
N ARG A 171 14.48 -6.65 -11.47
CA ARG A 171 13.10 -7.19 -11.39
C ARG A 171 13.03 -8.70 -11.62
N HIS A 172 13.86 -9.26 -12.52
CA HIS A 172 13.94 -10.71 -12.73
C HIS A 172 14.49 -11.41 -11.49
N VAL A 173 15.52 -10.85 -10.85
CA VAL A 173 16.09 -11.42 -9.62
C VAL A 173 15.06 -11.43 -8.49
N ILE A 174 14.33 -10.32 -8.31
CA ILE A 174 13.23 -10.22 -7.34
C ILE A 174 12.15 -11.28 -7.61
N THR A 175 11.75 -11.42 -8.88
CA THR A 175 10.75 -12.41 -9.31
C THR A 175 11.23 -13.83 -9.03
N GLU A 176 12.47 -14.15 -9.37
CA GLU A 176 13.08 -15.47 -9.14
C GLU A 176 13.12 -15.81 -7.65
N VAL A 177 13.49 -14.86 -6.79
CA VAL A 177 13.51 -15.05 -5.32
C VAL A 177 12.09 -15.34 -4.80
N LEU A 178 11.09 -14.55 -5.18
CA LEU A 178 9.71 -14.74 -4.74
C LEU A 178 9.12 -16.06 -5.24
N GLN A 179 9.36 -16.42 -6.50
CA GLN A 179 8.92 -17.70 -7.06
C GLN A 179 9.58 -18.88 -6.37
N LYS A 180 10.88 -18.78 -6.05
CA LYS A 180 11.59 -19.78 -5.25
C LYS A 180 11.09 -19.87 -3.81
N CYS A 181 10.38 -18.87 -3.30
CA CYS A 181 9.63 -18.89 -2.04
C CYS A 181 8.17 -19.35 -2.23
N ASN A 182 7.83 -19.95 -3.38
CA ASN A 182 6.47 -20.38 -3.72
C ASN A 182 5.43 -19.24 -3.69
N VAL A 183 5.84 -18.00 -4.03
CA VAL A 183 4.94 -16.85 -4.14
C VAL A 183 4.65 -16.57 -5.62
N PRO A 184 3.38 -16.61 -6.08
CA PRO A 184 3.02 -16.14 -7.42
C PRO A 184 3.33 -14.65 -7.55
N VAL A 185 3.96 -14.29 -8.67
CA VAL A 185 4.34 -12.91 -8.99
C VAL A 185 3.61 -12.47 -10.24
N LEU A 186 2.84 -11.39 -10.13
CA LEU A 186 2.10 -10.81 -11.24
C LEU A 186 2.74 -9.51 -11.69
N LYS A 187 2.73 -9.30 -13.01
CA LYS A 187 3.13 -8.06 -13.67
C LYS A 187 2.27 -7.90 -14.92
N ILE A 188 1.37 -6.93 -14.90
CA ILE A 188 0.43 -6.70 -16.02
C ILE A 188 0.86 -5.44 -16.75
N GLU A 189 1.17 -5.56 -18.05
CA GLU A 189 1.62 -4.42 -18.86
C GLU A 189 0.59 -3.29 -18.90
N GLY A 190 1.05 -2.04 -18.78
CA GLY A 190 0.19 -0.87 -18.81
C GLY A 190 -0.52 -0.54 -17.49
N TYR A 191 -0.34 -1.36 -16.45
CA TYR A 191 -0.98 -1.16 -15.14
C TYR A 191 0.04 -1.03 -14.00
N GLU A 192 -0.28 -0.17 -13.05
CA GLU A 192 0.45 -0.08 -11.78
C GLU A 192 0.07 -1.24 -10.86
N ALA A 193 0.97 -1.62 -9.94
CA ALA A 193 0.74 -2.75 -9.05
C ALA A 193 -0.50 -2.55 -8.16
N ASP A 194 -0.77 -1.31 -7.77
CA ASP A 194 -1.92 -0.90 -6.97
C ASP A 194 -3.27 -1.16 -7.66
N ASP A 195 -3.37 -0.92 -8.97
CA ASP A 195 -4.55 -1.21 -9.80
C ASP A 195 -4.82 -2.72 -9.91
N VAL A 196 -3.75 -3.51 -10.11
CA VAL A 196 -3.85 -4.98 -10.16
C VAL A 196 -4.29 -5.52 -8.81
N VAL A 197 -3.72 -5.03 -7.71
CA VAL A 197 -4.11 -5.42 -6.35
C VAL A 197 -5.55 -5.02 -6.06
N ALA A 198 -5.97 -3.80 -6.39
CA ALA A 198 -7.35 -3.34 -6.19
C ALA A 198 -8.36 -4.23 -6.91
N THR A 199 -8.06 -4.64 -8.14
CA THR A 199 -8.88 -5.57 -8.91
C THR A 199 -8.95 -6.96 -8.26
N LEU A 200 -7.81 -7.49 -7.78
CA LEU A 200 -7.75 -8.82 -7.18
C LEU A 200 -8.36 -8.88 -5.78
N VAL A 201 -8.28 -7.79 -5.01
CA VAL A 201 -8.91 -7.66 -3.68
C VAL A 201 -10.40 -7.97 -3.78
N GLU A 202 -11.12 -7.37 -4.74
CA GLU A 202 -12.56 -7.62 -4.91
C GLU A 202 -12.85 -9.09 -5.23
N LYS A 203 -12.05 -9.70 -6.09
CA LYS A 203 -12.19 -11.13 -6.46
C LYS A 203 -11.92 -12.06 -5.28
N VAL A 204 -10.99 -11.71 -4.40
CA VAL A 204 -10.68 -12.49 -3.19
C VAL A 204 -11.78 -12.35 -2.15
N LEU A 205 -12.31 -11.13 -1.93
CA LEU A 205 -13.42 -10.88 -1.02
C LEU A 205 -14.68 -11.65 -1.43
N GLN A 206 -14.98 -11.70 -2.74
CA GLN A 206 -16.11 -12.48 -3.28
C GLN A 206 -16.01 -13.99 -2.99
N LYS A 207 -14.81 -14.51 -2.74
CA LYS A 207 -14.57 -15.90 -2.34
C LYS A 207 -14.63 -16.13 -0.83
N GLY A 208 -14.94 -15.09 -0.04
CA GLY A 208 -15.12 -15.19 1.42
C GLY A 208 -13.84 -15.08 2.24
N PHE A 209 -12.71 -14.73 1.62
CA PHE A 209 -11.44 -14.48 2.30
C PHE A 209 -11.34 -13.05 2.79
N ARG A 210 -10.51 -12.82 3.81
CA ARG A 210 -10.07 -11.47 4.20
C ARG A 210 -8.78 -11.13 3.49
N VAL A 211 -8.53 -9.83 3.29
CA VAL A 211 -7.35 -9.35 2.56
C VAL A 211 -6.43 -8.56 3.48
N VAL A 212 -5.13 -8.78 3.33
CA VAL A 212 -4.09 -7.93 3.92
C VAL A 212 -3.14 -7.45 2.81
N ILE A 213 -2.97 -6.14 2.69
CA ILE A 213 -2.08 -5.54 1.68
C ILE A 213 -0.77 -5.12 2.35
N GLY A 214 0.34 -5.73 1.97
CA GLY A 214 1.69 -5.38 2.36
C GLY A 214 2.25 -4.27 1.48
N SER A 215 2.11 -3.01 1.91
CA SER A 215 2.65 -1.84 1.20
C SER A 215 2.79 -0.63 2.13
N PRO A 216 3.80 0.23 1.97
CA PRO A 216 3.81 1.58 2.56
C PRO A 216 2.97 2.59 1.76
N ASP A 217 2.45 2.24 0.58
CA ASP A 217 1.72 3.18 -0.26
C ASP A 217 0.38 3.58 0.38
N LYS A 218 0.13 4.89 0.39
CA LYS A 218 -1.10 5.47 0.95
C LYS A 218 -2.31 5.20 0.07
N ASP A 219 -2.13 4.88 -1.21
CA ASP A 219 -3.24 4.71 -2.15
C ASP A 219 -4.12 3.52 -1.80
N PHE A 220 -3.54 2.48 -1.17
CA PHE A 220 -4.29 1.33 -0.66
C PHE A 220 -5.28 1.68 0.46
N LYS A 221 -5.21 2.88 1.07
CA LYS A 221 -6.22 3.35 2.02
C LYS A 221 -7.61 3.45 1.38
N GLN A 222 -7.68 3.59 0.05
CA GLN A 222 -8.93 3.54 -0.72
C GLN A 222 -9.65 2.19 -0.61
N LEU A 223 -8.97 1.12 -0.20
CA LEU A 223 -9.51 -0.23 -0.10
C LEU A 223 -9.79 -0.66 1.35
N ILE A 224 -9.40 0.14 2.35
CA ILE A 224 -9.57 -0.23 3.77
C ILE A 224 -11.05 -0.44 4.11
N SER A 225 -11.33 -1.56 4.76
CA SER A 225 -12.65 -1.92 5.27
C SER A 225 -12.50 -2.83 6.50
N GLU A 226 -13.60 -3.42 6.97
CA GLU A 226 -13.55 -4.47 8.01
C GLU A 226 -12.89 -5.77 7.49
N GLU A 227 -12.91 -5.99 6.18
CA GLU A 227 -12.38 -7.21 5.53
C GLU A 227 -11.00 -6.99 4.89
N VAL A 228 -10.57 -5.73 4.74
CA VAL A 228 -9.29 -5.35 4.13
C VAL A 228 -8.44 -4.55 5.10
N GLN A 229 -7.25 -5.06 5.40
CA GLN A 229 -6.24 -4.40 6.23
C GLN A 229 -4.99 -4.07 5.42
N ILE A 230 -4.23 -3.07 5.86
CA ILE A 230 -2.90 -2.79 5.32
C ILE A 230 -1.87 -3.21 6.37
N VAL A 231 -0.72 -3.68 5.94
CA VAL A 231 0.44 -3.87 6.78
C VAL A 231 1.60 -3.09 6.17
N MET A 232 2.18 -2.17 6.94
CA MET A 232 3.17 -1.21 6.46
C MET A 232 4.54 -1.53 7.08
N PRO A 233 5.65 -1.43 6.32
CA PRO A 233 6.99 -1.53 6.88
C PRO A 233 7.27 -0.30 7.76
N MET A 234 7.85 -0.51 8.94
CA MET A 234 8.27 0.54 9.88
C MET A 234 9.79 0.51 10.02
N PRO A 235 10.55 1.25 9.18
CA PRO A 235 12.01 1.19 9.13
C PRO A 235 12.68 1.45 10.49
N GLU A 236 12.12 2.35 11.29
CA GLU A 236 12.66 2.75 12.60
C GLU A 236 12.60 1.62 13.62
N PHE A 237 11.66 0.69 13.45
CA PHE A 237 11.44 -0.44 14.35
C PHE A 237 11.81 -1.79 13.74
N SER A 238 12.29 -1.81 12.49
CA SER A 238 12.62 -3.03 11.73
C SER A 238 11.52 -4.10 11.82
N ARG A 239 10.27 -3.67 11.64
CA ARG A 239 9.10 -4.56 11.71
C ARG A 239 7.98 -4.08 10.80
N TRP A 240 7.00 -4.95 10.60
CA TRP A 240 5.74 -4.60 9.97
C TRP A 240 4.71 -4.15 11.02
N SER A 241 3.81 -3.24 10.64
CA SER A 241 2.71 -2.78 11.50
C SER A 241 1.40 -2.81 10.75
N PHE A 242 0.39 -3.44 11.35
CA PHE A 242 -0.96 -3.45 10.81
C PHE A 242 -1.62 -2.08 10.94
N TYR A 243 -2.37 -1.73 9.92
CA TYR A 243 -3.19 -0.52 9.81
C TYR A 243 -4.58 -0.93 9.35
N THR A 244 -5.56 -0.60 10.18
CA THR A 244 -6.95 -1.07 10.03
C THR A 244 -7.89 0.11 9.90
N LEU A 245 -9.16 -0.16 9.54
CA LEU A 245 -10.20 0.87 9.52
C LEU A 245 -10.27 1.66 10.84
N LYS A 246 -10.17 0.98 11.99
CA LYS A 246 -10.12 1.64 13.31
C LYS A 246 -8.95 2.63 13.45
N HIS A 247 -7.77 2.28 12.96
CA HIS A 247 -6.61 3.18 12.98
C HIS A 247 -6.85 4.40 12.08
N TYR A 248 -7.43 4.17 10.89
CA TYR A 248 -7.78 5.23 9.96
C TYR A 248 -8.82 6.20 10.57
N MET A 249 -9.91 5.68 11.13
CA MET A 249 -10.93 6.48 11.83
C MET A 249 -10.34 7.34 12.96
N ALA A 250 -9.49 6.75 13.80
CA ALA A 250 -8.87 7.47 14.91
C ALA A 250 -7.93 8.60 14.45
N GLN A 251 -7.29 8.44 13.28
CA GLN A 251 -6.35 9.41 12.75
C GLN A 251 -7.02 10.56 11.98
N TYR A 252 -8.05 10.26 11.20
CA TYR A 252 -8.58 11.21 10.20
C TYR A 252 -10.00 11.73 10.50
N ASP A 253 -10.77 11.08 11.38
CA ASP A 253 -12.16 11.48 11.71
C ASP A 253 -13.03 11.71 10.45
N CYS A 254 -12.80 10.90 9.41
CA CYS A 254 -13.57 10.87 8.17
C CYS A 254 -13.56 9.45 7.59
N ASP A 255 -14.56 9.13 6.77
CA ASP A 255 -14.64 7.85 6.07
C ASP A 255 -13.47 7.68 5.06
N PRO A 256 -12.88 6.48 4.87
CA PRO A 256 -11.82 6.29 3.88
C PRO A 256 -12.27 6.63 2.45
N SER A 257 -13.57 6.48 2.14
CA SER A 257 -14.13 6.91 0.84
C SER A 257 -14.04 8.42 0.60
N SER A 258 -13.94 9.21 1.68
CA SER A 258 -13.74 10.67 1.60
C SER A 258 -12.29 11.06 1.37
N ASP A 259 -11.31 10.17 1.61
CA ASP A 259 -9.88 10.47 1.50
C ASP A 259 -9.50 10.85 0.07
N LEU A 260 -9.90 10.01 -0.89
CA LEU A 260 -9.69 10.25 -2.30
C LEU A 260 -10.33 11.57 -2.72
N SER A 261 -11.57 11.81 -2.30
CA SER A 261 -12.29 13.05 -2.58
C SER A 261 -11.55 14.28 -2.04
N LEU A 262 -10.98 14.19 -0.85
CA LEU A 262 -10.18 15.24 -0.24
C LEU A 262 -8.87 15.48 -1.02
N ARG A 263 -8.17 14.41 -1.40
CA ARG A 263 -6.93 14.49 -2.19
C ARG A 263 -7.18 15.06 -3.58
N CYS A 264 -8.32 14.77 -4.21
CA CYS A 264 -8.68 15.38 -5.49
C CYS A 264 -8.80 16.91 -5.41
N ILE A 265 -9.34 17.41 -4.30
CA ILE A 265 -9.47 18.85 -4.04
C ILE A 265 -8.12 19.46 -3.66
N LEU A 266 -7.38 18.81 -2.75
CA LEU A 266 -6.18 19.40 -2.16
C LEU A 266 -4.91 19.17 -2.96
N GLY A 267 -4.93 18.21 -3.89
CA GLY A 267 -3.77 17.70 -4.59
C GLY A 267 -3.04 16.61 -3.83
N ASP A 268 -2.09 16.01 -4.55
CA ASP A 268 -1.16 15.02 -4.07
C ASP A 268 0.26 15.36 -4.56
N GLU A 269 1.05 16.04 -3.71
CA GLU A 269 2.40 16.48 -4.05
C GLU A 269 3.34 15.30 -4.36
N VAL A 270 3.19 14.19 -3.63
CA VAL A 270 4.02 12.98 -3.80
C VAL A 270 3.82 12.36 -5.18
N ASP A 271 2.63 12.50 -5.76
CA ASP A 271 2.32 12.05 -7.11
C ASP A 271 2.36 13.17 -8.15
N GLY A 272 2.62 14.41 -7.75
CA GLY A 272 2.61 15.56 -8.67
C GLY A 272 1.22 15.90 -9.20
N VAL A 273 0.16 15.60 -8.43
CA VAL A 273 -1.22 15.98 -8.73
C VAL A 273 -1.53 17.32 -8.06
N PRO A 274 -1.76 18.42 -8.80
CA PRO A 274 -2.08 19.70 -8.19
C PRO A 274 -3.53 19.71 -7.67
N GLY A 275 -3.74 20.39 -6.54
CA GLY A 275 -5.10 20.68 -6.04
C GLY A 275 -5.62 22.01 -6.58
N ILE A 276 -6.86 22.36 -6.26
CA ILE A 276 -7.51 23.56 -6.81
C ILE A 276 -7.08 24.88 -6.14
N GLN A 277 -6.21 24.86 -5.13
CA GLN A 277 -5.87 26.04 -4.33
C GLN A 277 -5.22 27.17 -5.13
N HIS A 278 -4.55 26.83 -6.24
CA HIS A 278 -3.97 27.81 -7.16
C HIS A 278 -5.01 28.45 -8.09
N LEU A 279 -6.18 27.82 -8.27
CA LEU A 279 -7.30 28.31 -9.09
C LEU A 279 -8.34 29.03 -8.24
N ALA A 280 -8.57 28.53 -7.01
CA ALA A 280 -9.53 29.05 -6.05
C ALA A 280 -8.87 29.34 -4.69
N PRO A 281 -8.15 30.48 -4.56
CA PRO A 281 -7.55 30.89 -3.29
C PRO A 281 -8.61 30.95 -2.17
N GLY A 282 -8.36 30.25 -1.07
CA GLY A 282 -9.31 30.13 0.06
C GLY A 282 -10.12 28.82 0.08
N PHE A 283 -10.14 28.05 -1.00
CA PHE A 283 -10.65 26.66 -0.98
C PHE A 283 -9.59 25.70 -0.43
N GLY A 284 -9.37 25.74 0.88
CA GLY A 284 -8.41 24.87 1.57
C GLY A 284 -9.03 23.64 2.24
N ARG A 285 -8.20 22.89 2.97
CA ARG A 285 -8.55 21.66 3.71
C ARG A 285 -9.79 21.79 4.59
N LYS A 286 -9.92 22.90 5.33
CA LYS A 286 -11.08 23.12 6.22
C LYS A 286 -12.40 23.22 5.44
N THR A 287 -12.40 23.93 4.32
CA THR A 287 -13.56 24.08 3.44
C THR A 287 -13.91 22.73 2.82
N ALA A 288 -12.92 22.03 2.26
CA ALA A 288 -13.07 20.72 1.64
C ALA A 288 -13.67 19.69 2.61
N LEU A 289 -13.08 19.53 3.81
CA LEU A 289 -13.57 18.61 4.84
C LEU A 289 -15.00 18.93 5.26
N LYS A 290 -15.34 20.21 5.47
CA LYS A 290 -16.71 20.60 5.85
C LYS A 290 -17.74 20.21 4.78
N LEU A 291 -17.41 20.40 3.51
CA LEU A 291 -18.30 20.07 2.40
C LEU A 291 -18.38 18.55 2.20
N LEU A 292 -17.25 17.84 2.24
CA LEU A 292 -17.23 16.37 2.12
C LEU A 292 -17.96 15.69 3.28
N LYS A 293 -17.82 16.16 4.54
CA LYS A 293 -18.62 15.65 5.67
C LYS A 293 -20.13 15.78 5.44
N LYS A 294 -20.58 16.78 4.67
CA LYS A 294 -22.01 16.99 4.36
C LYS A 294 -22.49 16.20 3.13
N HIS A 295 -21.62 15.97 2.15
CA HIS A 295 -21.97 15.43 0.84
C HIS A 295 -21.47 13.99 0.59
N GLY A 296 -20.58 13.48 1.43
CA GLY A 296 -20.02 12.13 1.36
C GLY A 296 -18.85 12.01 0.37
N SER A 297 -19.10 12.27 -0.91
CA SER A 297 -18.11 12.11 -1.99
C SER A 297 -17.91 13.38 -2.79
N LEU A 298 -16.79 13.46 -3.53
CA LEU A 298 -16.53 14.52 -4.49
C LEU A 298 -17.65 14.61 -5.54
N GLU A 299 -18.04 13.49 -6.11
CA GLU A 299 -19.07 13.46 -7.16
C GLU A 299 -20.42 13.96 -6.63
N ASN A 300 -20.83 13.53 -5.43
CA ASN A 300 -22.05 14.05 -4.79
C ASN A 300 -21.96 15.55 -4.49
N LEU A 301 -20.78 16.05 -4.12
CA LEU A 301 -20.56 17.48 -3.88
C LEU A 301 -20.67 18.28 -5.18
N LEU A 302 -20.03 17.82 -6.26
CA LEU A 302 -20.07 18.47 -7.58
C LEU A 302 -21.49 18.46 -8.16
N ASN A 303 -22.19 17.34 -8.08
CA ASN A 303 -23.57 17.23 -8.55
C ASN A 303 -24.49 18.14 -7.73
N ALA A 304 -24.33 18.20 -6.41
CA ALA A 304 -25.09 19.13 -5.60
C ALA A 304 -24.78 20.61 -5.93
N ALA A 305 -23.53 20.95 -6.20
CA ALA A 305 -23.13 22.29 -6.61
C ALA A 305 -23.74 22.71 -7.94
N ALA A 306 -23.94 21.77 -8.87
CA ALA A 306 -24.53 22.05 -10.19
C ALA A 306 -26.01 22.44 -10.12
N VAL A 307 -26.76 21.95 -9.13
CA VAL A 307 -28.21 22.22 -8.98
C VAL A 307 -28.56 23.23 -7.88
N ARG A 308 -27.68 23.45 -6.89
CA ARG A 308 -27.96 24.38 -5.79
C ARG A 308 -26.68 24.90 -5.14
N THR A 309 -26.82 25.95 -4.34
CA THR A 309 -25.71 26.50 -3.56
C THR A 309 -25.21 25.52 -2.49
N VAL A 310 -23.91 25.25 -2.50
CA VAL A 310 -23.17 24.45 -1.52
C VAL A 310 -22.07 25.29 -0.88
N GLY A 311 -22.37 25.85 0.29
CA GLY A 311 -21.40 26.65 1.04
C GLY A 311 -21.42 28.14 0.67
N LYS A 312 -20.27 28.81 0.86
CA LYS A 312 -20.11 30.25 0.60
C LYS A 312 -19.92 30.51 -0.90
N PRO A 313 -20.20 31.73 -1.41
CA PRO A 313 -20.07 32.06 -2.84
C PRO A 313 -18.75 31.61 -3.46
N TYR A 314 -17.60 31.95 -2.87
CA TYR A 314 -16.29 31.52 -3.40
C TYR A 314 -16.13 30.00 -3.50
N ALA A 315 -16.76 29.23 -2.60
CA ALA A 315 -16.67 27.78 -2.60
C ALA A 315 -17.60 27.16 -3.65
N GLN A 316 -18.77 27.77 -3.82
CA GLN A 316 -19.69 27.45 -4.91
C GLN A 316 -19.00 27.66 -6.26
N ASP A 317 -18.44 28.86 -6.48
CA ASP A 317 -17.77 29.24 -7.72
C ASP A 317 -16.61 28.29 -8.05
N ALA A 318 -15.80 27.93 -7.05
CA ALA A 318 -14.71 26.98 -7.23
C ALA A 318 -15.19 25.60 -7.69
N LEU A 319 -16.29 25.09 -7.11
CA LEU A 319 -16.85 23.78 -7.45
C LEU A 319 -17.48 23.77 -8.83
N THR A 320 -18.19 24.83 -9.23
CA THR A 320 -18.82 24.93 -10.56
C THR A 320 -17.79 25.20 -11.65
N ASN A 321 -16.83 26.10 -11.43
CA ASN A 321 -15.87 26.51 -12.46
C ASN A 321 -14.76 25.48 -12.67
N HIS A 322 -14.49 24.60 -11.69
CA HIS A 322 -13.41 23.63 -11.74
C HIS A 322 -13.87 22.18 -11.51
N ALA A 323 -15.15 21.89 -11.79
CA ALA A 323 -15.71 20.55 -11.66
C ALA A 323 -14.92 19.51 -12.49
N ASP A 324 -14.62 19.82 -13.75
CA ASP A 324 -13.91 18.88 -14.65
C ASP A 324 -12.46 18.67 -14.22
N TYR A 325 -11.81 19.70 -13.67
CA TYR A 325 -10.48 19.59 -13.08
C TYR A 325 -10.48 18.61 -11.89
N LEU A 326 -11.49 18.73 -11.02
CA LEU A 326 -11.66 17.85 -9.87
C LEU A 326 -11.98 16.40 -10.28
N ARG A 327 -12.83 16.20 -11.30
CA ARG A 327 -13.12 14.87 -11.86
C ARG A 327 -11.88 14.23 -12.51
N LYS A 328 -11.08 15.02 -13.21
CA LYS A 328 -9.80 14.56 -13.76
C LYS A 328 -8.82 14.14 -12.67
N ASN A 329 -8.73 14.90 -11.57
CA ASN A 329 -7.93 14.49 -10.41
C ASN A 329 -8.44 13.18 -9.80
N TYR A 330 -9.76 12.98 -9.77
CA TYR A 330 -10.37 11.72 -9.32
C TYR A 330 -9.96 10.55 -10.20
N GLU A 331 -10.05 10.70 -11.52
CA GLU A 331 -9.63 9.67 -12.47
C GLU A 331 -8.15 9.29 -12.30
N VAL A 332 -7.27 10.28 -12.12
CA VAL A 332 -5.83 10.07 -11.93
C VAL A 332 -5.51 9.38 -10.59
N LEU A 333 -6.16 9.78 -9.49
CA LEU A 333 -5.84 9.29 -8.14
C LEU A 333 -6.60 8.01 -7.76
N SER A 334 -7.69 7.69 -8.46
CA SER A 334 -8.47 6.48 -8.18
C SER A 334 -7.71 5.22 -8.59
N LEU A 335 -7.82 4.16 -7.78
CA LEU A 335 -7.37 2.83 -8.15
C LEU A 335 -8.33 2.20 -9.15
N ARG A 336 -7.79 1.69 -10.26
CA ARG A 336 -8.56 0.91 -11.24
C ARG A 336 -8.89 -0.46 -10.67
N ARG A 337 -10.09 -0.96 -11.01
CA ARG A 337 -10.64 -2.25 -10.54
C ARG A 337 -11.06 -3.17 -11.68
N ASP A 338 -10.72 -2.78 -12.90
CA ASP A 338 -11.12 -3.38 -14.16
C ASP A 338 -9.92 -3.96 -14.93
N VAL A 339 -8.83 -4.29 -14.23
CA VAL A 339 -7.64 -4.88 -14.86
C VAL A 339 -7.98 -6.29 -15.35
N ASP A 340 -7.60 -6.61 -16.59
CA ASP A 340 -7.74 -7.96 -17.14
C ASP A 340 -6.72 -8.92 -16.51
N VAL A 341 -7.06 -9.41 -15.33
CA VAL A 341 -6.25 -10.35 -14.54
C VAL A 341 -7.14 -11.41 -13.93
N GLN A 342 -6.78 -12.69 -14.08
CA GLN A 342 -7.55 -13.79 -13.52
C GLN A 342 -6.98 -14.25 -12.18
N LEU A 343 -7.85 -14.47 -11.20
CA LEU A 343 -7.46 -15.00 -9.89
C LEU A 343 -7.44 -16.53 -9.96
N GLU A 344 -6.27 -17.14 -9.83
CA GLU A 344 -6.16 -18.59 -9.79
C GLU A 344 -6.48 -19.15 -8.38
N GLU A 345 -7.32 -20.19 -8.29
CA GLU A 345 -7.68 -20.83 -7.02
C GLU A 345 -6.46 -21.32 -6.24
N LYS A 346 -5.45 -21.82 -6.95
CA LYS A 346 -4.22 -22.33 -6.34
C LYS A 346 -3.46 -21.27 -5.54
N TRP A 347 -3.66 -19.98 -5.85
CA TRP A 347 -3.01 -18.87 -5.14
C TRP A 347 -3.68 -18.56 -3.79
N LEU A 348 -4.84 -19.15 -3.51
CA LEU A 348 -5.57 -18.98 -2.25
C LEU A 348 -5.28 -20.11 -1.25
N LEU A 349 -4.49 -21.11 -1.67
CA LEU A 349 -4.09 -22.23 -0.84
C LEU A 349 -2.92 -21.84 0.07
N GLU A 350 -2.81 -22.53 1.20
CA GLU A 350 -1.68 -22.38 2.11
C GLU A 350 -0.35 -22.61 1.36
N ARG A 351 0.59 -21.69 1.57
CA ARG A 351 1.89 -21.70 0.92
C ARG A 351 2.83 -22.70 1.60
N ASP A 352 3.61 -23.41 0.78
CA ASP A 352 4.78 -24.13 1.28
C ASP A 352 5.93 -23.15 1.54
N ALA A 353 6.24 -22.95 2.83
CA ALA A 353 7.28 -22.03 3.29
C ALA A 353 8.63 -22.73 3.60
N SER A 354 8.75 -24.02 3.27
CA SER A 354 9.93 -24.84 3.62
C SER A 354 11.24 -24.33 2.99
N ASN A 355 11.14 -23.67 1.83
CA ASN A 355 12.28 -23.12 1.10
C ASN A 355 12.64 -21.68 1.47
N ASP A 356 11.78 -20.94 2.19
CA ASP A 356 11.94 -19.51 2.46
C ASP A 356 13.29 -19.16 3.06
N ALA A 357 13.64 -19.85 4.15
CA ALA A 357 14.87 -19.57 4.89
C ALA A 357 16.12 -19.76 4.03
N ILE A 358 16.16 -20.85 3.26
CA ILE A 358 17.30 -21.20 2.40
C ILE A 358 17.42 -20.24 1.22
N VAL A 359 16.29 -19.92 0.57
CA VAL A 359 16.26 -19.01 -0.58
C VAL A 359 16.71 -17.61 -0.16
N LEU A 360 16.16 -17.09 0.93
CA LEU A 360 16.49 -15.76 1.42
C LEU A 360 17.91 -15.68 1.98
N SER A 361 18.40 -16.71 2.68
CA SER A 361 19.80 -16.72 3.16
C SER A 361 20.80 -16.73 2.01
N ASN A 362 20.54 -17.53 0.98
CA ASN A 362 21.39 -17.58 -0.21
C ASN A 362 21.37 -16.24 -0.97
N PHE A 363 20.19 -15.61 -1.06
CA PHE A 363 20.05 -14.31 -1.70
C PHE A 363 20.80 -13.22 -0.92
N ILE A 364 20.67 -13.16 0.41
CA ILE A 364 21.39 -12.20 1.24
C ILE A 364 22.91 -12.39 1.12
N LYS A 365 23.39 -13.64 1.21
CA LYS A 365 24.81 -13.96 1.05
C LYS A 365 25.36 -13.48 -0.29
N LEU A 366 24.62 -13.71 -1.38
CA LEU A 366 24.97 -13.23 -2.72
C LEU A 366 25.05 -11.69 -2.77
N LEU A 367 24.13 -11.00 -2.11
CA LEU A 367 24.13 -9.53 -2.02
C LEU A 367 25.32 -8.99 -1.23
N GLU A 368 25.77 -9.69 -0.19
CA GLU A 368 26.94 -9.32 0.61
C GLU A 368 28.26 -9.53 -0.16
N GLU A 369 28.38 -10.68 -0.84
CA GLU A 369 29.54 -11.01 -1.68
C GLU A 369 29.72 -10.00 -2.82
N THR A 370 28.62 -9.64 -3.50
CA THR A 370 28.65 -8.64 -4.58
C THR A 370 29.09 -7.26 -4.07
N GLN A 371 28.56 -6.79 -2.93
CA GLN A 371 29.01 -5.54 -2.32
C GLN A 371 30.48 -5.58 -1.91
N PHE A 372 30.94 -6.70 -1.36
CA PHE A 372 32.34 -6.87 -0.97
C PHE A 372 33.28 -6.75 -2.19
N LEU A 373 32.95 -7.44 -3.28
CA LEU A 373 33.71 -7.38 -4.53
C LEU A 373 33.72 -5.95 -5.12
N GLU A 374 32.61 -5.23 -5.06
CA GLU A 374 32.51 -3.84 -5.53
C GLU A 374 33.39 -2.89 -4.69
N ARG A 375 33.38 -3.03 -3.37
CA ARG A 375 34.25 -2.24 -2.46
C ARG A 375 35.72 -2.51 -2.75
N ARG A 376 36.11 -3.79 -2.84
CA ARG A 376 37.50 -4.19 -3.12
C ARG A 376 37.98 -3.71 -4.49
N ARG A 377 37.13 -3.79 -5.51
CA ARG A 377 37.43 -3.26 -6.85
C ARG A 377 37.57 -1.73 -6.86
N SER A 378 36.73 -1.02 -6.10
CA SER A 378 36.82 0.43 -5.98
C SER A 378 38.10 0.88 -5.27
N GLN A 379 38.54 0.13 -4.25
CA GLN A 379 39.83 0.34 -3.59
C GLN A 379 41.03 0.09 -4.52
N ILE A 380 41.00 -0.97 -5.33
CA ILE A 380 42.07 -1.25 -6.31
C ILE A 380 42.14 -0.13 -7.36
N ILE A 381 41.00 0.33 -7.89
CA ILE A 381 40.96 1.41 -8.88
C ILE A 381 41.36 2.76 -8.25
N GLY A 382 40.95 3.03 -7.02
CA GLY A 382 41.35 4.22 -6.26
C GLY A 382 42.85 4.25 -6.00
N GLY A 383 43.42 3.14 -5.51
CA GLY A 383 44.86 3.01 -5.28
C GLY A 383 45.68 3.08 -6.57
N HIS A 384 45.16 2.58 -7.70
CA HIS A 384 45.82 2.78 -9.01
C HIS A 384 45.80 4.25 -9.45
N LYS A 385 44.72 5.00 -9.19
CA LYS A 385 44.65 6.43 -9.49
C LYS A 385 45.60 7.25 -8.60
N GLU A 386 45.68 6.94 -7.31
CA GLU A 386 46.65 7.56 -6.40
C GLU A 386 48.09 7.23 -6.80
N SER A 387 48.37 5.99 -7.19
CA SER A 387 49.70 5.58 -7.65
C SER A 387 50.11 6.32 -8.94
N ILE A 388 49.18 6.49 -9.89
CA ILE A 388 49.43 7.28 -11.11
C ILE A 388 49.60 8.77 -10.78
N HIS A 389 48.82 9.32 -9.85
CA HIS A 389 48.96 10.71 -9.40
C HIS A 389 50.32 10.95 -8.72
N LEU A 390 50.77 10.03 -7.86
CA LEU A 390 52.09 10.08 -7.21
C LEU A 390 53.23 9.99 -8.23
N LEU A 391 53.11 9.11 -9.24
CA LEU A 391 54.08 9.00 -10.34
C LEU A 391 54.18 10.29 -11.16
N LEU A 392 53.05 10.92 -11.50
CA LEU A 392 53.03 12.20 -12.21
C LEU A 392 53.65 13.32 -11.38
N GLN A 393 53.34 13.36 -10.08
CA GLN A 393 53.88 14.36 -9.16
C GLN A 393 55.39 14.20 -8.93
N TYR A 394 55.90 12.96 -8.94
CA TYR A 394 57.34 12.66 -8.85
C TYR A 394 58.10 13.03 -10.14
N GLN A 395 57.47 12.86 -11.31
CA GLN A 395 58.03 13.29 -12.59
C GLN A 395 58.09 14.82 -12.70
N GLU A 396 57.07 15.54 -12.23
CA GLU A 396 57.09 17.00 -12.15
C GLU A 396 58.16 17.52 -11.18
N TYR A 397 58.33 16.87 -10.01
CA TYR A 397 59.37 17.25 -9.05
C TYR A 397 60.79 17.00 -9.59
N SER A 398 61.02 15.87 -10.27
CA SER A 398 62.32 15.54 -10.87
C SER A 398 62.69 16.47 -12.04
N ALA A 399 61.70 16.99 -12.77
CA ALA A 399 61.91 17.99 -13.82
C ALA A 399 62.25 19.38 -13.24
N ALA A 400 61.81 19.69 -12.03
CA ALA A 400 62.08 20.97 -11.35
C ALA A 400 63.42 21.00 -10.58
N SER A 401 63.95 19.84 -10.14
CA SER A 401 65.21 19.74 -9.38
C SER A 401 66.47 19.55 -10.24
N GLY A 402 66.34 19.45 -11.57
CA GLY A 402 67.45 19.39 -12.51
C GLY A 402 68.04 20.77 -12.82
N GLY A 403 68.67 21.41 -11.84
CA GLY A 403 69.58 22.56 -12.03
C GLY A 403 71.04 22.11 -12.21
N PRO A 404 71.91 22.90 -12.87
CA PRO A 404 72.89 22.42 -13.84
C PRO A 404 74.22 21.93 -13.24
N ASN A 405 74.78 20.88 -13.84
CA ASN A 405 76.24 20.69 -13.90
C ASN A 405 76.79 21.61 -14.99
N ALA A 406 77.46 22.68 -14.57
CA ALA A 406 78.61 23.29 -15.23
C ALA A 406 79.67 23.53 -14.15
#